data_AF-A0A170Y5G1-F1
#
_entry.id   AF-A0A170Y5G1-F1
#
_cell.length_a   1.000
_cell.length_b   1.000
_cell.length_c   1.000
_cell.angle_alpha   90.00
_cell.angle_beta   90.00
_cell.angle_gamma   90.00
#
_symmetry.space_group_name_H-M   'P 1'
#
loop_
_entity.id
_entity.type
_entity.pdbx_description
1 polymer ?
#
loop_
_entity_poly.entity_id
_entity_poly.type
_entity_poly.pdbx_seq_one_letter_code
_entity_poly.pdbx_strand_id
1 'polypeptide(L)'
;LLKRKNSFRPEEKMLKEADLLALKNFISTKRPHAIVIGGESREALMIAADIKEIVGNLVEDEQFPQLPVEIMDNELAKIYANSLKGESDFRDYPLLLRQAISLARRLQDPLVEFSQLCTPDDEVLCLRFHPLQDQLSREELLETVTLEFVNRTNEVGVDINEVVASPYCGNLVQFVCGLGPRKGATLIKILKQT
;
A
#
# COMPACT_ATOMS: atom_id res chain seq x y z
N LEU A 1 -9.18 12.20 -14.12
CA LEU A 1 -10.14 11.26 -13.50
C LEU A 1 -11.25 11.92 -12.69
N LEU A 2 -10.99 13.02 -11.97
CA LEU A 2 -11.95 13.64 -11.05
C LEU A 2 -13.11 14.41 -11.71
N LYS A 3 -13.09 14.58 -13.03
CA LYS A 3 -14.19 15.20 -13.77
C LYS A 3 -15.40 14.28 -13.80
N ARG A 4 -16.61 14.86 -13.84
CA ARG A 4 -17.87 14.10 -13.88
C ARG A 4 -18.23 13.70 -15.31
N LYS A 5 -18.66 12.46 -15.50
CA LYS A 5 -19.19 11.94 -16.78
C LYS A 5 -20.37 12.79 -17.30
N ASN A 6 -21.20 13.28 -16.37
CA ASN A 6 -22.37 14.11 -16.66
C ASN A 6 -22.10 15.61 -16.47
N SER A 7 -20.86 16.09 -16.68
CA SER A 7 -20.59 17.53 -16.61
C SER A 7 -21.32 18.26 -17.75
N PHE A 8 -21.94 19.40 -17.44
CA PHE A 8 -22.56 20.28 -18.44
C PHE A 8 -21.53 20.99 -19.33
N ARG A 9 -20.25 20.99 -18.93
CA ARG A 9 -19.15 21.60 -19.70
C ARG A 9 -18.59 20.55 -20.67
N PRO A 10 -18.62 20.79 -22.00
CA PRO A 10 -18.23 19.79 -22.99
C PRO A 10 -16.76 19.39 -22.87
N GLU A 11 -15.88 20.35 -22.55
CA GLU A 11 -14.45 20.11 -22.34
C GLU A 11 -14.18 19.11 -21.21
N GLU A 12 -14.89 19.24 -20.09
CA GLU A 12 -14.71 18.34 -18.94
C GLU A 12 -15.19 16.92 -19.24
N LYS A 13 -16.27 16.80 -20.01
CA LYS A 13 -16.79 15.52 -20.47
C LYS A 13 -15.79 14.82 -21.38
N MET A 14 -15.23 15.55 -22.35
CA MET A 14 -14.22 15.01 -23.28
C MET A 14 -12.96 14.54 -22.54
N LEU A 15 -12.47 15.32 -21.58
CA LEU A 15 -11.32 14.92 -20.75
C LEU A 15 -11.61 13.66 -19.91
N LYS A 16 -12.82 13.55 -19.36
CA LYS A 16 -13.22 12.37 -18.59
C LYS A 16 -13.27 11.12 -19.46
N GLU A 17 -13.85 11.22 -20.66
CA GLU A 17 -13.92 10.10 -21.61
C GLU A 17 -12.53 9.65 -22.05
N ALA A 18 -11.62 10.59 -22.33
CA ALA A 18 -10.22 10.29 -22.65
C ALA A 18 -9.51 9.54 -21.51
N ASP A 19 -9.69 9.98 -20.26
CA ASP A 19 -9.13 9.31 -19.08
C ASP A 19 -9.67 7.88 -18.90
N LEU A 20 -10.98 7.68 -19.10
CA LEU A 20 -11.60 6.35 -18.97
C LEU A 20 -11.10 5.39 -20.06
N LEU A 21 -10.90 5.89 -21.29
CA LEU A 21 -10.33 5.11 -22.38
C LEU A 21 -8.87 4.72 -22.09
N ALA A 22 -8.07 5.65 -21.57
CA ALA A 22 -6.70 5.38 -21.17
C ALA A 22 -6.64 4.32 -20.05
N LEU A 23 -7.54 4.38 -19.07
CA LEU A 23 -7.67 3.36 -18.03
C LEU A 23 -8.09 2.00 -18.59
N LYS A 24 -9.08 1.95 -19.49
CA LYS A 24 -9.50 0.68 -20.15
C LYS A 24 -8.31 0.02 -20.84
N ASN A 25 -7.56 0.80 -21.63
CA ASN A 25 -6.38 0.31 -22.33
C ASN A 25 -5.28 -0.16 -21.36
N PHE A 26 -5.06 0.58 -20.28
CA PHE A 26 -4.08 0.22 -19.25
C PHE A 26 -4.44 -1.10 -18.55
N ILE A 27 -5.70 -1.27 -18.14
CA ILE A 27 -6.19 -2.50 -17.49
C ILE A 27 -6.09 -3.68 -18.45
N SER A 28 -6.57 -3.53 -19.71
CA SER A 28 -6.53 -4.61 -20.70
C SER A 28 -5.09 -5.03 -21.03
N THR A 29 -4.16 -4.06 -21.12
CA THR A 29 -2.74 -4.33 -21.40
C THR A 29 -2.03 -5.00 -20.22
N LYS A 30 -2.25 -4.52 -18.99
CA LYS A 30 -1.53 -5.00 -17.80
C LYS A 30 -2.12 -6.26 -17.20
N ARG A 31 -3.40 -6.55 -17.44
CA ARG A 31 -4.11 -7.72 -16.89
C ARG A 31 -3.88 -7.92 -15.39
N PRO A 32 -4.24 -6.93 -14.55
CA PRO A 32 -4.07 -7.06 -13.10
C PRO A 32 -5.03 -8.12 -12.53
N HIS A 33 -4.71 -8.68 -11.36
CA HIS A 33 -5.58 -9.61 -10.63
C HIS A 33 -6.51 -8.90 -9.63
N ALA A 34 -6.17 -7.67 -9.23
CA ALA A 34 -6.95 -6.82 -8.33
C ALA A 34 -6.62 -5.35 -8.60
N ILE A 35 -7.55 -4.45 -8.26
CA ILE A 35 -7.36 -3.00 -8.34
C ILE A 35 -7.70 -2.40 -6.98
N VAL A 36 -6.84 -1.52 -6.48
CA VAL A 36 -7.06 -0.76 -5.25
C VAL A 36 -7.05 0.74 -5.53
N ILE A 37 -7.93 1.46 -4.84
CA ILE A 37 -8.08 2.91 -4.94
C ILE A 37 -7.92 3.50 -3.53
N GLY A 38 -7.10 4.53 -3.40
CA GLY A 38 -6.95 5.27 -2.14
C GLY A 38 -8.23 6.01 -1.76
N GLY A 39 -8.79 5.68 -0.61
CA GLY A 39 -9.99 6.30 -0.05
C GLY A 39 -9.67 7.56 0.74
N GLU A 40 -9.55 8.70 0.06
CA GLU A 40 -9.35 9.99 0.76
C GLU A 40 -10.62 10.82 0.89
N SER A 41 -11.54 10.65 -0.05
CA SER A 41 -12.72 11.48 -0.17
C SER A 41 -13.82 10.74 -0.91
N ARG A 42 -15.02 11.33 -0.97
CA ARG A 42 -16.18 10.71 -1.61
C ARG A 42 -15.99 10.49 -3.12
N GLU A 43 -15.05 11.21 -3.72
CA GLU A 43 -14.60 11.04 -5.10
C GLU A 43 -14.08 9.62 -5.38
N ALA A 44 -13.48 8.94 -4.38
CA ALA A 44 -13.00 7.57 -4.53
C ALA A 44 -14.15 6.60 -4.90
N LEU A 45 -15.36 6.83 -4.38
CA LEU A 45 -16.54 6.02 -4.73
C LEU A 45 -16.93 6.21 -6.20
N MET A 46 -16.83 7.45 -6.72
CA MET A 46 -17.11 7.72 -8.13
C MET A 46 -16.08 7.03 -9.04
N ILE A 47 -14.79 7.13 -8.68
CA ILE A 47 -13.70 6.47 -9.43
C ILE A 47 -13.88 4.95 -9.39
N ALA A 48 -14.23 4.37 -8.24
CA ALA A 48 -14.46 2.94 -8.10
C ALA A 48 -15.64 2.47 -8.95
N ALA A 49 -16.73 3.25 -9.01
CA ALA A 49 -17.86 2.95 -9.87
C ALA A 49 -17.47 2.97 -11.36
N ASP A 50 -16.71 3.99 -11.80
CA ASP A 50 -16.23 4.09 -13.18
C ASP A 50 -15.30 2.92 -13.55
N ILE A 51 -14.40 2.52 -12.65
CA ILE A 51 -13.49 1.38 -12.88
C ILE A 51 -14.27 0.06 -12.91
N LYS A 52 -15.27 -0.12 -12.04
CA LYS A 52 -16.15 -1.29 -12.08
C LYS A 52 -16.95 -1.37 -13.38
N GLU A 53 -17.42 -0.24 -13.91
CA GLU A 53 -18.05 -0.16 -15.24
C GLU A 53 -17.07 -0.58 -16.35
N ILE A 54 -15.83 -0.07 -16.33
CA ILE A 54 -14.79 -0.46 -17.30
C ILE A 54 -14.51 -1.97 -17.24
N VAL A 55 -14.34 -2.53 -16.03
CA VAL A 55 -14.10 -3.97 -15.84
C VAL A 55 -15.29 -4.77 -16.33
N GLY A 56 -16.52 -4.36 -16.03
CA GLY A 56 -17.74 -5.02 -16.53
C GLY A 56 -17.77 -5.08 -18.06
N ASN A 57 -17.50 -3.96 -18.74
CA ASN A 57 -17.44 -3.92 -20.19
C ASN A 57 -16.32 -4.81 -20.76
N LEU A 58 -15.14 -4.85 -20.11
CA LEU A 58 -14.05 -5.74 -20.53
C LEU A 58 -14.41 -7.23 -20.38
N VAL A 59 -15.13 -7.59 -19.31
CA VAL A 59 -15.60 -8.96 -19.08
C VAL A 59 -16.57 -9.39 -20.19
N GLU A 60 -17.51 -8.51 -20.57
CA GLU A 60 -18.49 -8.77 -21.63
C GLU A 60 -17.88 -8.79 -23.05
N ASP A 61 -17.05 -7.78 -23.37
CA ASP A 61 -16.52 -7.57 -24.73
C ASP A 61 -15.29 -8.45 -25.05
N GLU A 62 -14.40 -8.66 -24.07
CA GLU A 62 -13.05 -9.21 -24.28
C GLU A 62 -12.79 -10.52 -23.50
N GLN A 63 -13.83 -11.11 -22.89
CA GLN A 63 -13.73 -12.29 -22.01
C GLN A 63 -12.70 -12.11 -20.88
N PHE A 64 -12.60 -10.88 -20.36
CA PHE A 64 -11.71 -10.56 -19.26
C PHE A 64 -12.15 -11.27 -17.96
N PRO A 65 -11.24 -11.67 -17.07
CA PRO A 65 -11.63 -12.18 -15.76
C PRO A 65 -12.32 -11.09 -14.93
N GLN A 66 -13.25 -11.50 -14.07
CA GLN A 66 -13.79 -10.63 -13.02
C GLN A 66 -12.67 -10.19 -12.08
N LEU A 67 -12.59 -8.89 -11.80
CA LEU A 67 -11.55 -8.30 -10.96
C LEU A 67 -12.16 -7.60 -9.73
N PRO A 68 -11.65 -7.85 -8.52
CA PRO A 68 -12.02 -7.06 -7.36
C PRO A 68 -11.47 -5.63 -7.50
N VAL A 69 -12.33 -4.66 -7.20
CA VAL A 69 -12.01 -3.23 -7.16
C VAL A 69 -12.33 -2.73 -5.76
N GLU A 70 -11.28 -2.55 -4.97
CA GLU A 70 -11.35 -2.22 -3.55
C GLU A 70 -10.97 -0.76 -3.29
N ILE A 71 -11.63 -0.16 -2.29
CA ILE A 71 -11.22 1.13 -1.73
C ILE A 71 -10.53 0.85 -0.41
N MET A 72 -9.32 1.37 -0.26
CA MET A 72 -8.50 1.16 0.94
C MET A 72 -8.12 2.50 1.57
N ASP A 73 -8.02 2.51 2.89
CA ASP A 73 -7.49 3.63 3.63
C ASP A 73 -6.08 4.03 3.13
N ASN A 74 -5.86 5.35 2.98
CA ASN A 74 -4.65 5.90 2.39
C ASN A 74 -3.67 6.49 3.43
N GLU A 75 -3.97 6.45 4.73
CA GLU A 75 -3.12 7.09 5.75
C GLU A 75 -1.70 6.51 5.77
N LEU A 76 -1.58 5.18 5.81
CA LEU A 76 -0.28 4.50 5.77
C LEU A 76 0.53 4.90 4.54
N ALA A 77 -0.10 4.86 3.36
CA ALA A 77 0.58 5.13 2.11
C ALA A 77 1.05 6.58 2.01
N LYS A 78 0.32 7.52 2.63
CA LYS A 78 0.77 8.91 2.78
C LYS A 78 2.02 9.02 3.63
N ILE A 79 2.08 8.31 4.76
CA ILE A 79 3.26 8.33 5.65
C ILE A 79 4.46 7.69 4.92
N TYR A 80 4.29 6.48 4.36
CA TYR A 80 5.35 5.80 3.62
C TYR A 80 5.89 6.63 2.45
N ALA A 81 5.01 7.26 1.67
CA ALA A 81 5.44 8.04 0.51
C ALA A 81 6.30 9.26 0.85
N ASN A 82 6.13 9.81 2.06
CA ASN A 82 6.90 10.93 2.59
C ASN A 82 8.09 10.49 3.47
N SER A 83 8.23 9.20 3.77
CA SER A 83 9.36 8.72 4.57
C SER A 83 10.66 8.76 3.77
N LEU A 84 11.78 8.85 4.49
CA LEU A 84 13.12 8.70 3.90
C LEU A 84 13.25 7.36 3.16
N LYS A 85 12.56 6.33 3.67
CA LYS A 85 12.52 5.02 3.05
C LYS A 85 11.74 5.02 1.74
N GLY A 86 10.54 5.60 1.68
CA GLY A 86 9.78 5.71 0.44
C GLY A 86 10.52 6.52 -0.62
N GLU A 87 11.20 7.60 -0.22
CA GLU A 87 12.10 8.38 -1.09
C GLU A 87 13.28 7.57 -1.59
N SER A 88 13.92 6.78 -0.72
CA SER A 88 15.06 5.94 -1.11
C SER A 88 14.65 4.80 -2.02
N ASP A 89 13.52 4.14 -1.74
CA ASP A 89 12.99 3.01 -2.52
C ASP A 89 12.59 3.46 -3.94
N PHE A 90 12.09 4.70 -4.09
CA PHE A 90 11.58 5.24 -5.36
C PHE A 90 11.97 6.69 -5.60
N ARG A 91 13.27 6.94 -5.74
CA ARG A 91 13.87 8.28 -5.87
C ARG A 91 13.27 9.13 -6.99
N ASP A 92 13.06 8.52 -8.16
CA ASP A 92 12.62 9.25 -9.36
C ASP A 92 11.10 9.40 -9.44
N TYR A 93 10.36 8.80 -8.51
CA TYR A 93 8.90 8.77 -8.56
C TYR A 93 8.32 9.94 -7.78
N PRO A 94 7.31 10.64 -8.31
CA PRO A 94 6.58 11.66 -7.56
C PRO A 94 5.77 11.01 -6.43
N LEU A 95 5.43 11.82 -5.42
CA LEU A 95 4.74 11.40 -4.20
C LEU A 95 3.52 10.50 -4.47
N LEU A 96 2.65 10.89 -5.40
CA LEU A 96 1.42 10.15 -5.73
C LEU A 96 1.70 8.73 -6.25
N LEU A 97 2.79 8.52 -7.00
CA LEU A 97 3.14 7.18 -7.47
C LEU A 97 3.66 6.32 -6.32
N ARG A 98 4.41 6.89 -5.37
CA ARG A 98 4.85 6.16 -4.17
C ARG A 98 3.66 5.76 -3.30
N GLN A 99 2.67 6.65 -3.14
CA GLN A 99 1.42 6.34 -2.45
C GLN A 99 0.68 5.18 -3.13
N ALA A 100 0.53 5.22 -4.46
CA ALA A 100 -0.11 4.15 -5.21
C ALA A 100 0.62 2.80 -5.06
N ILE A 101 1.96 2.81 -5.02
CA ILE A 101 2.76 1.61 -4.78
C ILE A 101 2.51 1.05 -3.37
N SER A 102 2.52 1.91 -2.35
CA SER A 102 2.26 1.50 -0.96
C SER A 102 0.86 0.93 -0.78
N LEU A 103 -0.17 1.52 -1.39
CA LEU A 103 -1.52 0.96 -1.41
C LEU A 103 -1.57 -0.44 -2.04
N ALA A 104 -0.89 -0.62 -3.18
CA ALA A 104 -0.85 -1.91 -3.85
C ALA A 104 -0.12 -2.97 -3.01
N ARG A 105 0.99 -2.59 -2.36
CA ARG A 105 1.73 -3.45 -1.44
C ARG A 105 0.92 -3.81 -0.20
N ARG A 106 0.20 -2.85 0.39
CA ARG A 106 -0.71 -3.08 1.52
C ARG A 106 -1.82 -4.06 1.17
N LEU A 107 -2.35 -4.02 -0.05
CA LEU A 107 -3.33 -5.00 -0.51
C LEU A 107 -2.75 -6.41 -0.60
N GLN A 108 -1.48 -6.53 -1.00
CA GLN A 108 -0.80 -7.83 -1.14
C GLN A 108 -0.40 -8.42 0.22
N ASP A 109 0.27 -7.62 1.04
CA ASP A 109 0.71 -8.00 2.38
C ASP A 109 0.66 -6.78 3.32
N PRO A 110 -0.44 -6.64 4.09
CA PRO A 110 -0.55 -5.56 5.06
C PRO A 110 0.56 -5.62 6.10
N LEU A 111 0.92 -6.80 6.62
CA LEU A 111 1.85 -6.93 7.73
C LEU A 111 3.25 -6.42 7.34
N VAL A 112 3.73 -6.82 6.15
CA VAL A 112 5.01 -6.32 5.62
C VAL A 112 4.94 -4.82 5.34
N GLU A 113 3.84 -4.32 4.77
CA GLU A 113 3.73 -2.90 4.44
C GLU A 113 3.67 -2.01 5.70
N PHE A 114 2.90 -2.40 6.72
CA PHE A 114 2.89 -1.74 8.02
C PHE A 114 4.27 -1.76 8.68
N SER A 115 5.00 -2.88 8.55
CA SER A 115 6.34 -2.97 9.11
C SER A 115 7.29 -1.93 8.50
N GLN A 116 7.05 -1.43 7.29
CA GLN A 116 7.94 -0.43 6.66
C GLN A 116 8.00 0.90 7.43
N LEU A 117 6.98 1.19 8.26
CA LEU A 117 6.94 2.37 9.12
C LEU A 117 7.62 2.15 10.49
N CYS A 118 8.02 0.93 10.80
CA CYS A 118 8.80 0.61 11.99
C CYS A 118 10.28 0.87 11.72
N THR A 119 10.61 2.15 11.73
CA THR A 119 11.96 2.69 11.57
C THR A 119 12.46 3.29 12.89
N PRO A 120 13.75 3.64 13.02
CA PRO A 120 14.25 4.32 14.21
C PRO A 120 13.57 5.65 14.53
N ASP A 121 12.88 6.25 13.56
CA ASP A 121 12.13 7.50 13.72
C ASP A 121 10.69 7.26 14.23
N ASP A 122 10.28 6.00 14.39
CA ASP A 122 8.95 5.55 14.82
C ASP A 122 7.80 6.12 13.98
N GLU A 123 7.96 6.17 12.66
CA GLU A 123 6.93 6.70 11.73
C GLU A 123 5.58 5.99 11.87
N VAL A 124 5.58 4.75 12.37
CA VAL A 124 4.37 3.98 12.70
C VAL A 124 3.47 4.70 13.70
N LEU A 125 4.02 5.56 14.58
CA LEU A 125 3.26 6.35 15.55
C LEU A 125 2.54 7.54 14.92
N CYS A 126 2.85 7.90 13.67
CA CYS A 126 2.12 8.92 12.92
C CYS A 126 0.76 8.40 12.42
N LEU A 127 0.51 7.10 12.49
CA LEU A 127 -0.80 6.52 12.22
C LEU A 127 -1.78 6.82 13.35
N ARG A 128 -3.05 7.00 12.99
CA ARG A 128 -4.14 7.18 13.96
C ARG A 128 -4.85 5.85 14.20
N PHE A 129 -4.36 5.06 15.14
CA PHE A 129 -4.97 3.77 15.51
C PHE A 129 -6.24 3.95 16.33
N HIS A 130 -6.28 4.96 17.22
CA HIS A 130 -7.41 5.22 18.09
C HIS A 130 -7.58 6.71 18.39
N PRO A 131 -8.83 7.25 18.50
CA PRO A 131 -9.05 8.67 18.79
C PRO A 131 -8.46 9.16 20.12
N LEU A 132 -8.29 8.27 21.09
CA LEU A 132 -7.70 8.57 22.41
C LEU A 132 -6.23 8.17 22.53
N GLN A 133 -5.53 7.83 21.44
CA GLN A 133 -4.13 7.41 21.51
C GLN A 133 -3.21 8.47 22.14
N ASP A 134 -3.57 9.76 22.00
CA ASP A 134 -2.82 10.89 22.56
C ASP A 134 -2.91 10.96 24.10
N GLN A 135 -3.71 10.09 24.73
CA GLN A 135 -3.76 9.93 26.19
C GLN A 135 -2.69 8.97 26.73
N LEU A 136 -1.99 8.25 25.85
CA LEU A 136 -0.88 7.36 26.21
C LEU A 136 0.45 8.10 26.05
N SER A 137 1.46 7.69 26.82
CA SER A 137 2.83 8.10 26.53
C SER A 137 3.29 7.52 25.19
N ARG A 138 4.27 8.16 24.56
CA ARG A 138 4.87 7.68 23.31
C ARG A 138 5.42 6.26 23.49
N GLU A 139 6.06 6.02 24.62
CA GLU A 139 6.69 4.76 24.98
C GLU A 139 5.67 3.63 25.12
N GLU A 140 4.56 3.86 25.84
CA GLU A 140 3.49 2.87 26.02
C GLU A 140 2.81 2.53 24.69
N LEU A 141 2.54 3.53 23.85
CA LEU A 141 1.95 3.31 22.53
C LEU A 141 2.90 2.49 21.64
N LEU A 142 4.19 2.86 21.60
CA LEU A 142 5.19 2.15 20.81
C LEU A 142 5.39 0.71 21.28
N GLU A 143 5.44 0.48 22.60
CA GLU A 143 5.54 -0.86 23.17
C GLU A 143 4.34 -1.71 22.76
N THR A 144 3.13 -1.16 22.86
CA THR A 144 1.89 -1.86 22.48
C THR A 144 1.87 -2.21 21.00
N VAL A 145 2.21 -1.25 20.13
CA VAL A 145 2.27 -1.47 18.68
C VAL A 145 3.34 -2.51 18.32
N THR A 146 4.52 -2.42 18.95
CA THR A 146 5.62 -3.38 18.74
C THR A 146 5.22 -4.78 19.18
N LEU A 147 4.52 -4.91 20.31
CA LEU A 147 4.01 -6.19 20.79
C LEU A 147 3.06 -6.82 19.77
N GLU A 148 2.16 -6.04 19.17
CA GLU A 148 1.28 -6.55 18.11
C GLU A 148 2.04 -6.99 16.86
N PHE A 149 3.10 -6.27 16.45
CA PHE A 149 3.97 -6.76 15.38
C PHE A 149 4.63 -8.10 15.72
N VAL A 150 5.13 -8.27 16.96
CA VAL A 150 5.70 -9.55 17.40
C VAL A 150 4.63 -10.64 17.35
N ASN A 151 3.45 -10.40 17.90
CA ASN A 151 2.37 -11.38 17.90
C ASN A 151 1.99 -11.81 16.48
N ARG A 152 1.70 -10.85 15.59
CA ARG A 152 1.26 -11.14 14.21
C ARG A 152 2.36 -11.75 13.35
N THR A 153 3.60 -11.31 13.51
CA THR A 153 4.74 -11.86 12.76
C THR A 153 5.00 -13.31 13.11
N ASN A 154 4.93 -13.68 14.40
CA ASN A 154 5.17 -15.07 14.80
C ASN A 154 3.96 -15.98 14.56
N GLU A 155 2.75 -15.42 14.47
CA GLU A 155 1.56 -16.16 14.05
C GLU A 155 1.59 -16.51 12.56
N VAL A 156 1.94 -15.56 11.69
CA VAL A 156 2.00 -15.76 10.23
C VAL A 156 3.28 -16.47 9.80
N GLY A 157 4.40 -16.16 10.44
CA GLY A 157 5.74 -16.59 10.04
C GLY A 157 6.40 -15.64 9.04
N VAL A 158 7.70 -15.85 8.81
CA VAL A 158 8.51 -15.07 7.87
C VAL A 158 9.28 -16.03 6.96
N ASP A 159 9.12 -15.89 5.64
CA ASP A 159 9.94 -16.62 4.68
C ASP A 159 11.31 -15.97 4.55
N ILE A 160 12.32 -16.64 5.07
CA ILE A 160 13.72 -16.17 5.05
C ILE A 160 14.26 -16.09 3.63
N ASN A 161 13.87 -16.99 2.73
CA ASN A 161 14.35 -16.98 1.35
C ASN A 161 13.79 -15.76 0.61
N GLU A 162 12.50 -15.44 0.85
CA GLU A 162 11.89 -14.25 0.29
C GLU A 162 12.54 -12.97 0.82
N VAL A 163 12.88 -12.91 2.12
CA VAL A 163 13.61 -11.78 2.70
C VAL A 163 15.00 -11.59 2.08
N VAL A 164 15.70 -12.69 1.77
CA VAL A 164 17.01 -12.64 1.13
C VAL A 164 16.88 -12.12 -0.31
N ALA A 165 15.87 -12.60 -1.05
CA ALA A 165 15.58 -12.20 -2.43
C ALA A 165 15.02 -10.76 -2.53
N SER A 166 14.21 -10.34 -1.57
CA SER A 166 13.48 -9.08 -1.56
C SER A 166 13.81 -8.29 -0.28
N PRO A 167 14.61 -7.20 -0.38
CA PRO A 167 14.94 -6.35 0.77
C PRO A 167 13.70 -5.72 1.45
N TYR A 168 12.59 -5.61 0.73
CA TYR A 168 11.34 -5.03 1.21
C TYR A 168 10.75 -5.83 2.39
N CYS A 169 10.77 -7.16 2.32
CA CYS A 169 10.24 -8.04 3.38
C CYS A 169 11.16 -8.09 4.61
N GLY A 170 12.40 -7.59 4.49
CA GLY A 170 13.41 -7.71 5.54
C GLY A 170 13.09 -6.96 6.83
N ASN A 171 12.26 -5.92 6.80
CA ASN A 171 11.95 -5.17 8.01
C ASN A 171 11.13 -5.98 9.02
N LEU A 172 10.40 -6.99 8.55
CA LEU A 172 9.58 -7.85 9.40
C LEU A 172 10.42 -8.78 10.30
N VAL A 173 11.65 -9.12 9.88
CA VAL A 173 12.56 -10.03 10.62
C VAL A 173 12.85 -9.53 12.03
N GLN A 174 12.82 -8.21 12.27
CA GLN A 174 13.07 -7.66 13.60
C GLN A 174 12.03 -8.09 14.64
N PHE A 175 10.84 -8.55 14.22
CA PHE A 175 9.73 -8.92 15.10
C PHE A 175 9.61 -10.43 15.34
N VAL A 176 10.49 -11.24 14.75
CA VAL A 176 10.55 -12.69 15.03
C VAL A 176 11.04 -12.91 16.46
N CYS A 177 10.43 -13.86 17.18
CA CYS A 177 10.77 -14.18 18.56
C CYS A 177 12.28 -14.41 18.76
N GLY A 178 12.87 -13.65 19.70
CA GLY A 178 14.31 -13.71 20.02
C GLY A 178 15.21 -12.86 19.12
N LEU A 179 14.66 -12.29 18.04
CA LEU A 179 15.30 -11.27 17.22
C LEU A 179 14.92 -9.86 17.70
N GLY A 180 15.46 -8.89 16.97
CA GLY A 180 15.31 -7.46 17.18
C GLY A 180 16.07 -6.75 16.05
N PRO A 181 16.03 -5.41 15.96
CA PRO A 181 16.59 -4.69 14.81
C PRO A 181 18.05 -5.07 14.50
N ARG A 182 18.88 -5.17 15.56
CA ARG A 182 20.30 -5.53 15.44
C ARG A 182 20.52 -6.96 14.98
N LYS A 183 19.84 -7.93 15.60
CA LYS A 183 20.00 -9.36 15.29
C LYS A 183 19.40 -9.70 13.93
N GLY A 184 18.23 -9.14 13.60
CA GLY A 184 17.57 -9.32 12.31
C GLY A 184 18.42 -8.79 11.16
N ALA A 185 18.96 -7.57 11.27
CA ALA A 185 19.85 -7.02 10.26
C ALA A 185 21.13 -7.87 10.06
N THR A 186 21.70 -8.36 11.17
CA THR A 186 22.88 -9.24 11.11
C THR A 186 22.56 -10.57 10.43
N LEU A 187 21.42 -11.19 10.76
CA LEU A 187 20.95 -12.43 10.15
C LEU A 187 20.80 -12.28 8.62
N ILE A 188 20.10 -11.24 8.17
CA ILE A 188 19.90 -10.97 6.73
C ILE A 188 21.25 -10.79 6.04
N LYS A 189 22.21 -10.09 6.67
CA LYS A 189 23.55 -9.88 6.10
C LYS A 189 24.31 -11.19 5.94
N ILE A 190 24.26 -12.09 6.92
CA ILE A 190 24.92 -13.39 6.86
C ILE A 190 24.33 -14.23 5.73
N LEU A 191 23.00 -14.29 5.64
CA LEU A 191 22.30 -15.11 4.65
C LEU A 191 22.51 -14.64 3.20
N LYS A 192 22.77 -13.35 2.98
CA LYS A 192 23.13 -12.80 1.66
C LYS A 192 24.57 -13.10 1.23
N GLN A 193 25.43 -13.54 2.14
CA GLN A 193 26.84 -13.85 1.86
C GLN A 193 27.08 -15.31 1.50
N THR A 194 26.16 -16.20 1.90
CA THR A 194 26.07 -17.60 1.49
C THR A 194 25.35 -17.75 0.16
#